data_AF-A0A6C1PPP6-F1
#
_entry.id   AF-A0A6C1PPP6-F1
#
_cell.length_a   1.000
_cell.length_b   1.000
_cell.length_c   1.000
_cell.angle_alpha   90.00
_cell.angle_beta   90.00
_cell.angle_gamma   90.00
#
_symmetry.space_group_name_H-M   'P 1'
#
loop_
_entity.id
_entity.type
_entity.pdbx_description
1 polymer ?
#
loop_
_entity_poly.entity_id
_entity_poly.type
_entity_poly.pdbx_seq_one_letter_code
_entity_poly.pdbx_strand_id
1 'polypeptide(L)'
;MSSAASLLQGSKGSGREGGSMIPMTVAAAVAGFFSLLLGYVVCRQTPWTESTPPFVLMSALLAAWAFVAVCAYSAAELPVFATLVRVEHLLQMLYLGAFLHFALNSTAAAPVRSWAIALVYAPAVATVPFFYRFAADLRNYSIVAGMWRLNQRLGSADLAIPVIVWALYHVIPAYCYLRRHQTPVPSDVRRRNLLLGTAVVVILVLSAIEGIVFPAAFDTTSIGPDLILKLGWLLCVAHLMERHRFLNASGPTDDVVLKELPEYAVFVLGPGGEVHSMNRQASLLVVGDGDAVLGQHLTELIPDHGRLSRELDRLRSGDVSSVATVAHVYRLAPDRMPMDLKVCALRDEDDGFRGYIVVGVHLPPRTPLETISCLSSRELDIVELVIEGRSNDYIAAHLSIAPRTVKSHLSHIYGKLQVDSRSRLFALLKRHRLISEHSADRYVLLPLDQ
;
A
#
# COMPACT_ATOMS: atom_id res chain seq x y z
N MET A 1 52.43 -3.30 -35.35
CA MET A 1 51.96 -4.71 -35.30
C MET A 1 52.97 -5.69 -34.70
N SER A 2 54.23 -5.30 -34.41
CA SER A 2 55.24 -6.22 -33.83
C SER A 2 55.30 -6.26 -32.29
N SER A 3 54.58 -5.40 -31.57
CA SER A 3 54.64 -5.30 -30.09
C SER A 3 53.51 -6.06 -29.37
N ALA A 4 52.42 -6.41 -30.07
CA ALA A 4 51.30 -7.16 -29.48
C ALA A 4 51.55 -8.68 -29.45
N ALA A 5 52.47 -9.20 -30.27
CA ALA A 5 52.79 -10.63 -30.33
C ALA A 5 53.72 -11.09 -29.20
N SER A 6 54.50 -10.19 -28.60
CA SER A 6 55.45 -10.53 -27.52
C SER A 6 54.79 -10.71 -26.15
N LEU A 7 53.58 -10.16 -25.93
CA LEU A 7 52.83 -10.34 -24.69
C LEU A 7 52.12 -11.71 -24.59
N LEU A 8 52.03 -12.46 -25.69
CA LEU A 8 51.35 -13.77 -25.73
C LEU A 8 52.29 -14.97 -25.55
N GLN A 9 53.61 -14.77 -25.48
CA GLN A 9 54.60 -15.87 -25.38
C GLN A 9 55.24 -16.05 -24.00
N GLY A 10 54.94 -15.20 -23.03
CA GLY A 10 55.54 -15.23 -21.68
C GLY A 10 54.68 -15.87 -20.59
N SER A 11 54.12 -17.07 -20.80
CA SER A 11 53.54 -17.87 -19.70
C SER A 11 53.38 -19.34 -20.11
N LYS A 12 54.51 -20.04 -20.27
CA LYS A 12 54.54 -21.51 -20.24
C LYS A 12 55.46 -21.92 -19.09
N GLY A 13 54.88 -22.15 -17.92
CA GLY A 13 55.56 -22.82 -16.82
C GLY A 13 55.19 -22.31 -15.43
N SER A 14 54.15 -22.90 -14.83
CA SER A 14 54.15 -23.50 -13.49
C SER A 14 52.73 -23.57 -12.92
N GLY A 15 52.44 -24.62 -12.17
CA GLY A 15 51.40 -24.58 -11.13
C GLY A 15 49.97 -24.87 -11.59
N ARG A 16 49.59 -26.13 -11.43
CA ARG A 16 48.23 -26.65 -11.52
C ARG A 16 47.44 -26.20 -10.29
N GLU A 17 46.63 -25.15 -10.39
CA GLU A 17 45.50 -24.90 -9.48
C GLU A 17 44.25 -24.55 -10.29
N GLY A 18 43.39 -25.56 -10.46
CA GLY A 18 42.08 -25.39 -11.07
C GLY A 18 41.14 -24.70 -10.08
N GLY A 19 41.11 -23.36 -10.10
CA GLY A 19 39.97 -22.60 -9.59
C GLY A 19 38.78 -22.91 -10.50
N SER A 20 37.84 -23.71 -10.02
CA SER A 20 36.74 -24.22 -10.84
C SER A 20 35.85 -23.07 -11.35
N MET A 21 35.59 -23.06 -12.67
CA MET A 21 34.63 -22.17 -13.36
C MET A 21 33.16 -22.33 -12.92
N ILE A 22 32.88 -23.36 -12.14
CA ILE A 22 31.54 -23.84 -11.82
C ILE A 22 30.78 -22.87 -10.91
N PRO A 23 31.36 -22.24 -9.86
CA PRO A 23 30.57 -21.47 -8.90
C PRO A 23 29.92 -20.22 -9.49
N MET A 24 30.60 -19.50 -10.39
CA MET A 24 30.14 -18.19 -10.87
C MET A 24 29.08 -18.28 -11.98
N THR A 25 29.31 -19.18 -12.94
CA THR A 25 28.32 -19.46 -13.99
C THR A 25 27.05 -20.06 -13.39
N VAL A 26 27.20 -20.93 -12.39
CA VAL A 26 26.07 -21.47 -11.61
C VAL A 26 25.38 -20.35 -10.82
N ALA A 27 26.12 -19.47 -10.14
CA ALA A 27 25.55 -18.34 -9.40
C ALA A 27 24.72 -17.41 -10.30
N ALA A 28 25.24 -17.04 -11.47
CA ALA A 28 24.53 -16.21 -12.44
C ALA A 28 23.30 -16.94 -13.01
N ALA A 29 23.42 -18.23 -13.35
CA ALA A 29 22.29 -19.03 -13.82
C ALA A 29 21.18 -19.13 -12.75
N VAL A 30 21.55 -19.35 -11.49
CA VAL A 30 20.63 -19.35 -10.33
C VAL A 30 19.96 -17.98 -10.19
N ALA A 31 20.72 -16.89 -10.20
CA ALA A 31 20.19 -15.53 -10.13
C ALA A 31 19.20 -15.23 -11.27
N GLY A 32 19.52 -15.65 -12.49
CA GLY A 32 18.64 -15.47 -13.64
C GLY A 32 17.36 -16.29 -13.56
N PHE A 33 17.45 -17.56 -13.15
CA PHE A 33 16.28 -18.43 -13.01
C PHE A 33 15.33 -17.91 -11.92
N PHE A 34 15.85 -17.61 -10.73
CA PHE A 34 15.02 -17.16 -9.62
C PHE A 34 14.44 -15.76 -9.84
N SER A 35 15.15 -14.85 -10.53
CA SER A 35 14.59 -13.54 -10.87
C SER A 35 13.41 -13.66 -11.84
N LEU A 36 13.49 -14.51 -12.88
CA LEU A 36 12.35 -14.78 -13.76
C LEU A 36 11.17 -15.43 -13.03
N LEU A 37 11.45 -16.43 -12.20
CA LEU A 37 10.42 -17.10 -11.40
C LEU A 37 9.71 -16.09 -10.50
N LEU A 38 10.46 -15.21 -9.84
CA LEU A 38 9.91 -14.18 -8.97
C LEU A 38 9.04 -13.17 -9.75
N GLY A 39 9.52 -12.70 -10.90
CA GLY A 39 8.74 -11.84 -11.79
C GLY A 39 7.44 -12.50 -12.26
N TYR A 40 7.48 -13.80 -12.58
CA TYR A 40 6.30 -14.59 -12.96
C TYR A 40 5.30 -14.72 -11.80
N VAL A 41 5.77 -15.07 -10.60
CA VAL A 41 4.95 -15.21 -9.41
C VAL A 41 4.23 -13.90 -9.09
N VAL A 42 4.96 -12.77 -9.07
CA VAL A 42 4.39 -11.44 -8.81
C VAL A 42 3.41 -11.05 -9.94
N CYS A 43 3.71 -11.35 -11.20
CA CYS A 43 2.77 -11.09 -12.30
C CYS A 43 1.44 -11.86 -12.18
N ARG A 44 1.45 -13.04 -11.52
CA ARG A 44 0.28 -13.93 -11.39
C ARG A 44 -0.52 -13.72 -10.11
N GLN A 45 0.17 -13.50 -8.98
CA GLN A 45 -0.47 -13.52 -7.65
C GLN A 45 -0.87 -12.14 -7.16
N THR A 46 -0.30 -11.08 -7.75
CA THR A 46 -0.52 -9.71 -7.27
C THR A 46 -1.31 -8.88 -8.29
N PRO A 47 -2.27 -8.04 -7.84
CA PRO A 47 -3.02 -7.16 -8.72
C PRO A 47 -2.09 -6.21 -9.49
N TRP A 48 -2.40 -5.96 -10.77
CA TRP A 48 -1.65 -5.02 -11.58
C TRP A 48 -1.85 -3.58 -11.08
N THR A 49 -0.83 -3.05 -10.40
CA THR A 49 -0.73 -1.63 -10.03
C THR A 49 0.42 -0.96 -10.76
N GLU A 50 0.56 0.35 -10.60
CA GLU A 50 1.66 1.17 -11.13
C GLU A 50 3.07 0.68 -10.75
N SER A 51 3.22 -0.01 -9.61
CA SER A 51 4.52 -0.55 -9.17
C SER A 51 4.81 -1.96 -9.71
N THR A 52 3.82 -2.64 -10.27
CA THR A 52 3.95 -4.03 -10.71
C THR A 52 4.73 -4.16 -12.03
N PRO A 53 4.43 -3.38 -13.10
CA PRO A 53 5.21 -3.40 -14.33
C PRO A 53 6.72 -3.13 -14.15
N PRO A 54 7.18 -2.11 -13.39
CA PRO A 54 8.60 -1.89 -13.22
C PRO A 54 9.28 -3.01 -12.43
N PHE A 55 8.60 -3.67 -11.47
CA PHE A 55 9.16 -4.83 -10.78
C PHE A 55 9.35 -6.03 -11.72
N VAL A 56 8.35 -6.34 -12.55
CA VAL A 56 8.44 -7.41 -13.55
C VAL A 56 9.55 -7.10 -14.56
N LEU A 57 9.67 -5.82 -14.98
CA LEU A 57 10.75 -5.37 -15.85
C LEU A 57 12.13 -5.54 -15.20
N MET A 58 12.31 -5.15 -13.93
CA MET A 58 13.56 -5.39 -13.19
C MET A 58 13.92 -6.88 -13.16
N SER A 59 12.94 -7.74 -12.89
CA SER A 59 13.12 -9.19 -12.84
C SER A 59 13.56 -9.77 -14.19
N ALA A 60 12.92 -9.34 -15.28
CA ALA A 60 13.28 -9.75 -16.63
C ALA A 60 14.67 -9.24 -17.05
N LEU A 61 14.99 -7.98 -16.74
CA LEU A 61 16.29 -7.37 -17.06
C LEU A 61 17.42 -8.01 -16.26
N LEU A 62 17.22 -8.33 -14.98
CA LEU A 62 18.23 -9.01 -14.18
C LEU A 62 18.51 -10.42 -14.73
N ALA A 63 17.49 -11.13 -15.19
CA ALA A 63 17.67 -12.45 -15.79
C ALA A 63 18.36 -12.41 -17.15
N ALA A 64 17.97 -11.47 -18.01
CA ALA A 64 18.65 -11.24 -19.29
C ALA A 64 20.12 -10.88 -19.06
N TRP A 65 20.39 -10.03 -18.07
CA TRP A 65 21.74 -9.66 -17.70
C TRP A 65 22.53 -10.89 -17.22
N ALA A 66 21.99 -11.66 -16.29
CA ALA A 66 22.64 -12.86 -15.79
C ALA A 66 23.00 -13.85 -16.90
N PHE A 67 22.09 -14.06 -17.86
CA PHE A 67 22.34 -14.89 -19.03
C PHE A 67 23.46 -14.35 -19.91
N VAL A 68 23.42 -13.06 -20.26
CA VAL A 68 24.46 -12.42 -21.09
C VAL A 68 25.82 -12.46 -20.40
N ALA A 69 25.87 -12.27 -19.08
CA ALA A 69 27.10 -12.39 -18.30
C ALA A 69 27.69 -13.80 -18.39
N VAL A 70 26.89 -14.86 -18.23
CA VAL A 70 27.36 -16.25 -18.41
C VAL A 70 27.95 -16.45 -19.80
N CYS A 71 27.28 -15.97 -20.85
CA CYS A 71 27.79 -16.05 -22.21
C CYS A 71 29.07 -15.25 -22.41
N ALA A 72 29.16 -14.04 -21.85
CA ALA A 72 30.31 -13.14 -21.98
C ALA A 72 31.55 -13.80 -21.39
N TYR A 73 31.51 -14.17 -20.11
CA TYR A 73 32.68 -14.72 -19.41
C TYR A 73 33.06 -16.14 -19.89
N SER A 74 32.19 -16.80 -20.64
CA SER A 74 32.48 -18.09 -21.32
C SER A 74 32.97 -17.93 -22.76
N ALA A 75 33.07 -16.70 -23.29
CA ALA A 75 33.42 -16.46 -24.68
C ALA A 75 34.91 -16.75 -24.95
N ALA A 76 35.18 -17.60 -25.94
CA ALA A 76 36.54 -17.97 -26.35
C ALA A 76 37.27 -16.84 -27.09
N GLU A 77 36.53 -15.98 -27.80
CA GLU A 77 37.09 -14.94 -28.66
C GLU A 77 36.81 -13.54 -28.13
N LEU A 78 37.81 -12.67 -28.22
CA LEU A 78 37.74 -11.27 -27.77
C LEU A 78 36.61 -10.44 -28.42
N PRO A 79 36.34 -10.54 -29.74
CA PRO A 79 35.24 -9.78 -30.35
C PRO A 79 33.86 -10.18 -29.81
N VAL A 80 33.68 -11.47 -29.52
CA VAL A 80 32.44 -12.01 -28.93
C VAL A 80 32.29 -11.53 -27.50
N PHE A 81 33.35 -11.63 -26.69
CA PHE A 81 33.38 -11.08 -25.34
C PHE A 81 33.04 -9.59 -25.30
N ALA A 82 33.74 -8.77 -26.10
CA ALA A 82 33.53 -7.33 -26.13
C ALA A 82 32.09 -6.94 -26.55
N THR A 83 31.49 -7.70 -27.46
CA THR A 83 30.09 -7.49 -27.87
C THR A 83 29.12 -7.82 -26.74
N LEU A 84 29.31 -8.96 -26.09
CA LEU A 84 28.44 -9.38 -24.98
C LEU A 84 28.54 -8.45 -23.78
N VAL A 85 29.74 -7.96 -23.46
CA VAL A 85 29.94 -6.96 -22.40
C VAL A 85 29.21 -5.63 -22.71
N ARG A 86 29.08 -5.22 -23.98
CA ARG A 86 28.28 -4.04 -24.33
C ARG A 86 26.79 -4.26 -24.06
N VAL A 87 26.28 -5.44 -24.40
CA VAL A 87 24.89 -5.82 -24.12
C VAL A 87 24.67 -5.90 -22.61
N GLU A 88 25.64 -6.44 -21.87
CA GLU A 88 25.63 -6.52 -20.41
C GLU A 88 25.43 -5.14 -19.76
N HIS A 89 26.24 -4.15 -20.15
CA HIS A 89 26.15 -2.79 -19.63
C HIS A 89 24.80 -2.12 -19.97
N LEU A 90 24.26 -2.36 -21.17
CA LEU A 90 22.95 -1.84 -21.55
C LEU A 90 21.84 -2.39 -20.63
N LEU A 91 21.85 -3.70 -20.39
CA LEU A 91 20.88 -4.36 -19.51
C LEU A 91 20.99 -3.85 -18.07
N GLN A 92 22.21 -3.64 -17.57
CA GLN A 92 22.46 -3.03 -16.27
C GLN A 92 21.86 -1.62 -16.16
N MET A 93 22.06 -0.77 -17.17
CA MET A 93 21.54 0.60 -17.16
C MET A 93 20.01 0.64 -17.22
N LEU A 94 19.41 -0.22 -18.04
CA LEU A 94 17.96 -0.39 -18.08
C LEU A 94 17.40 -0.90 -16.74
N TYR A 95 18.12 -1.81 -16.08
CA TYR A 95 17.74 -2.30 -14.75
C TYR A 95 17.74 -1.18 -13.71
N LEU A 96 18.77 -0.31 -13.71
CA LEU A 96 18.83 0.86 -12.83
C LEU A 96 17.67 1.84 -13.08
N GLY A 97 17.32 2.05 -14.35
CA GLY A 97 16.13 2.83 -14.72
C GLY A 97 14.84 2.22 -14.19
N ALA A 98 14.65 0.90 -14.36
CA ALA A 98 13.49 0.18 -13.85
C ALA A 98 13.42 0.20 -12.31
N PHE A 99 14.56 0.15 -11.64
CA PHE A 99 14.67 0.28 -10.20
C PHE A 99 14.24 1.66 -9.69
N LEU A 100 14.71 2.74 -10.31
CA LEU A 100 14.29 4.09 -9.96
C LEU A 100 12.80 4.31 -10.28
N HIS A 101 12.31 3.77 -11.40
CA HIS A 101 10.89 3.81 -11.74
C HIS A 101 10.04 3.12 -10.67
N PHE A 102 10.44 1.92 -10.23
CA PHE A 102 9.80 1.20 -9.14
C PHE A 102 9.82 2.01 -7.83
N ALA A 103 10.96 2.59 -7.47
CA ALA A 103 11.10 3.38 -6.25
C ALA A 103 10.22 4.64 -6.24
N LEU A 104 10.07 5.30 -7.39
CA LEU A 104 9.19 6.46 -7.51
C LEU A 104 7.71 6.06 -7.41
N ASN A 105 7.27 5.02 -8.11
CA ASN A 105 5.87 4.58 -8.06
C ASN A 105 5.46 4.03 -6.68
N SER A 106 6.40 3.42 -5.96
CA SER A 106 6.14 2.91 -4.61
C SER A 106 6.11 3.98 -3.52
N THR A 107 6.74 5.13 -3.76
CA THR A 107 6.79 6.25 -2.81
C THR A 107 5.83 7.38 -3.13
N ALA A 108 5.45 7.57 -4.40
CA ALA A 108 4.62 8.69 -4.82
C ALA A 108 3.17 8.57 -4.32
N ALA A 109 2.53 9.72 -4.06
CA ALA A 109 1.10 9.79 -3.73
C ALA A 109 0.22 9.54 -4.96
N ALA A 110 0.79 9.73 -6.16
CA ALA A 110 0.14 9.57 -7.45
C ALA A 110 1.15 8.96 -8.43
N PRO A 111 0.70 8.24 -9.48
CA PRO A 111 1.59 7.65 -10.48
C PRO A 111 2.53 8.69 -11.11
N VAL A 112 3.74 8.26 -11.42
CA VAL A 112 4.72 9.09 -12.12
C VAL A 112 4.21 9.38 -13.53
N ARG A 113 4.17 10.66 -13.92
CA ARG A 113 3.71 11.06 -15.26
C ARG A 113 4.58 10.41 -16.34
N SER A 114 3.97 10.03 -17.47
CA SER A 114 4.63 9.28 -18.55
C SER A 114 5.89 9.97 -19.11
N TRP A 115 5.92 11.30 -19.16
CA TRP A 115 7.11 12.06 -19.60
C TRP A 115 8.26 12.01 -18.58
N ALA A 116 7.95 11.91 -17.28
CA ALA A 116 8.95 11.81 -16.23
C ALA A 116 9.59 10.41 -16.22
N ILE A 117 8.86 9.38 -16.65
CA ILE A 117 9.42 8.04 -16.89
C ILE A 117 10.53 8.13 -17.95
N ALA A 118 10.33 8.86 -19.04
CA ALA A 118 11.38 9.04 -20.05
C ALA A 118 12.67 9.65 -19.46
N LEU A 119 12.56 10.59 -18.51
CA LEU A 119 13.70 11.17 -17.81
C LEU A 119 14.39 10.17 -16.86
N VAL A 120 13.65 9.24 -16.26
CA VAL A 120 14.21 8.17 -15.41
C VAL A 120 15.15 7.26 -16.20
N TYR A 121 14.83 6.98 -17.47
CA TYR A 121 15.67 6.15 -18.35
C TYR A 121 16.66 6.97 -19.20
N ALA A 122 16.55 8.29 -19.27
CA ALA A 122 17.43 9.11 -20.09
C ALA A 122 18.93 8.99 -19.73
N PRO A 123 19.36 9.00 -18.45
CA PRO A 123 20.76 8.78 -18.09
C PRO A 123 21.25 7.37 -18.44
N ALA A 124 20.39 6.36 -18.33
CA ALA A 124 20.69 4.99 -18.76
C ALA A 124 21.01 4.91 -20.25
N VAL A 125 20.31 5.68 -21.09
CA VAL A 125 20.57 5.77 -22.54
C VAL A 125 21.79 6.65 -22.84
N ALA A 126 21.94 7.77 -22.14
CA ALA A 126 23.02 8.73 -22.38
C ALA A 126 24.42 8.17 -22.08
N THR A 127 24.51 7.16 -21.22
CA THR A 127 25.79 6.50 -20.86
C THR A 127 26.20 5.39 -21.83
N VAL A 128 25.33 4.96 -22.75
CA VAL A 128 25.63 3.89 -23.72
C VAL A 128 26.89 4.16 -24.57
N PRO A 129 27.10 5.36 -25.14
CA PRO A 129 28.31 5.64 -25.93
C PRO A 129 29.60 5.57 -25.10
N PHE A 130 29.50 5.91 -23.81
CA PHE A 130 30.62 5.81 -22.87
C PHE A 130 31.00 4.35 -22.63
N PHE A 131 30.02 3.49 -22.30
CA PHE A 131 30.26 2.06 -22.09
C PHE A 131 30.73 1.35 -23.36
N TYR A 132 30.29 1.81 -24.53
CA TYR A 132 30.78 1.31 -25.80
C TYR A 132 32.29 1.55 -25.98
N ARG A 133 32.79 2.73 -25.57
CA ARG A 133 34.22 3.05 -25.56
C ARG A 133 34.97 2.29 -24.47
N PHE A 134 34.39 2.20 -23.26
CA PHE A 134 34.96 1.45 -22.14
C PHE A 134 35.19 -0.03 -22.49
N ALA A 135 34.19 -0.68 -23.09
CA ALA A 135 34.26 -2.08 -23.52
C ALA A 135 35.21 -2.31 -24.71
N ALA A 136 35.57 -1.25 -25.45
CA ALA A 136 36.54 -1.32 -26.54
C ALA A 136 38.00 -1.18 -26.06
N ASP A 137 38.24 -0.68 -24.83
CA ASP A 137 39.59 -0.55 -24.30
C ASP A 137 40.06 -1.87 -23.67
N LEU A 138 40.88 -2.59 -24.42
CA LEU A 138 41.46 -3.87 -24.03
C LEU A 138 42.34 -3.80 -22.78
N ARG A 139 42.82 -2.61 -22.39
CA ARG A 139 43.59 -2.42 -21.14
C ARG A 139 42.73 -2.65 -19.90
N ASN A 140 41.41 -2.57 -20.05
CA ASN A 140 40.45 -2.86 -18.99
C ASN A 140 40.23 -4.37 -18.81
N TYR A 141 40.84 -5.23 -19.62
CA TYR A 141 40.65 -6.67 -19.54
C TYR A 141 41.98 -7.43 -19.46
N SER A 142 42.01 -8.50 -18.68
CA SER A 142 43.10 -9.49 -18.65
C SER A 142 42.53 -10.89 -18.83
N ILE A 143 43.35 -11.85 -19.25
CA ILE A 143 42.97 -13.26 -19.24
C ILE A 143 43.68 -13.93 -18.07
N VAL A 144 42.92 -14.55 -17.17
CA VAL A 144 43.46 -15.30 -16.02
C VAL A 144 42.78 -16.66 -15.98
N ALA A 145 43.57 -17.73 -15.93
CA ALA A 145 43.09 -19.12 -15.99
C ALA A 145 42.16 -19.43 -17.19
N GLY A 146 42.39 -18.78 -18.34
CA GLY A 146 41.60 -18.98 -19.57
C GLY A 146 40.28 -18.20 -19.63
N MET A 147 40.00 -17.31 -18.68
CA MET A 147 38.80 -16.47 -18.67
C MET A 147 39.12 -14.98 -18.77
N TRP A 148 38.22 -14.23 -19.40
CA TRP A 148 38.26 -12.78 -19.42
C TRP A 148 37.97 -12.21 -18.02
N ARG A 149 38.80 -11.25 -17.59
CA ARG A 149 38.79 -10.61 -16.28
C ARG A 149 38.76 -9.11 -16.47
N LEU A 150 37.89 -8.40 -15.74
CA LEU A 150 37.84 -6.93 -15.75
C LEU A 150 38.91 -6.37 -14.79
N ASN A 151 39.84 -5.59 -15.33
CA ASN A 151 40.84 -4.86 -14.57
C ASN A 151 40.27 -3.51 -14.13
N GLN A 152 39.71 -3.46 -12.92
CA GLN A 152 39.25 -2.19 -12.35
C GLN A 152 40.44 -1.33 -11.91
N ARG A 153 40.72 -0.26 -12.66
CA ARG A 153 41.72 0.74 -12.28
C ARG A 153 41.06 1.83 -11.43
N LEU A 154 41.15 1.70 -10.11
CA LEU A 154 40.68 2.71 -9.18
C LEU A 154 41.34 4.07 -9.50
N GLY A 155 40.51 5.11 -9.68
CA GLY A 155 40.96 6.48 -9.97
C GLY A 155 41.04 6.89 -11.45
N SER A 156 40.71 6.00 -12.41
CA SER A 156 40.60 6.41 -13.81
C SER A 156 39.32 7.21 -14.06
N ALA A 157 39.37 8.18 -14.98
CA ALA A 157 38.18 8.89 -15.46
C ALA A 157 37.14 7.91 -16.06
N ASP A 158 37.61 6.77 -16.57
CA ASP A 158 36.82 5.69 -17.15
C ASP A 158 35.95 4.95 -16.10
N LEU A 159 36.29 5.03 -14.81
CA LEU A 159 35.52 4.41 -13.72
C LEU A 159 34.62 5.43 -13.01
N ALA A 160 34.98 6.72 -13.02
CA ALA A 160 34.27 7.77 -12.28
C ALA A 160 32.81 7.96 -12.74
N ILE A 161 32.58 8.01 -14.07
CA ILE A 161 31.24 8.25 -14.63
C ILE A 161 30.25 7.11 -14.28
N PRO A 162 30.57 5.83 -14.52
CA PRO A 162 29.72 4.71 -14.12
C PRO A 162 29.40 4.69 -12.63
N VAL A 163 30.39 4.98 -11.78
CA VAL A 163 30.22 5.01 -10.32
C VAL A 163 29.28 6.14 -9.91
N ILE A 164 29.41 7.34 -10.49
CA ILE A 164 28.51 8.47 -10.20
C ILE A 164 27.08 8.12 -10.63
N VAL A 165 26.90 7.59 -11.84
CA VAL A 165 25.58 7.21 -12.35
C VAL A 165 24.97 6.13 -11.46
N TRP A 166 25.72 5.07 -11.17
CA TRP A 166 25.29 4.01 -10.26
C TRP A 166 24.91 4.55 -8.87
N ALA A 167 25.71 5.45 -8.30
CA ALA A 167 25.43 6.07 -7.01
C ALA A 167 24.14 6.90 -7.06
N LEU A 168 23.92 7.71 -8.09
CA LEU A 168 22.70 8.50 -8.25
C LEU A 168 21.45 7.59 -8.30
N TYR A 169 21.50 6.49 -9.05
CA TYR A 169 20.38 5.55 -9.16
C TYR A 169 20.07 4.78 -7.86
N HIS A 170 20.94 4.81 -6.85
CA HIS A 170 20.68 4.20 -5.53
C HIS A 170 20.43 5.24 -4.43
N VAL A 171 21.11 6.38 -4.47
CA VAL A 171 20.94 7.49 -3.53
C VAL A 171 19.58 8.16 -3.71
N ILE A 172 19.11 8.35 -4.95
CA ILE A 172 17.81 8.97 -5.21
C ILE A 172 16.67 8.11 -4.62
N PRO A 173 16.55 6.81 -4.91
CA PRO A 173 15.57 5.94 -4.25
C PRO A 173 15.68 5.94 -2.72
N ALA A 174 16.90 5.81 -2.17
CA ALA A 174 17.11 5.82 -0.73
C ALA A 174 16.60 7.13 -0.11
N TYR A 175 16.91 8.27 -0.73
CA TYR A 175 16.40 9.58 -0.31
C TYR A 175 14.87 9.66 -0.41
N CYS A 176 14.26 9.18 -1.50
CA CYS A 176 12.81 9.13 -1.65
C CYS A 176 12.14 8.34 -0.54
N TYR A 177 12.64 7.15 -0.22
CA TYR A 177 12.10 6.30 0.85
C TYR A 177 12.28 6.93 2.24
N LEU A 178 13.47 7.46 2.54
CA LEU A 178 13.78 8.06 3.85
C LEU A 178 13.07 9.40 4.06
N ARG A 179 12.95 10.25 3.05
CA ARG A 179 12.24 11.53 3.14
C ARG A 179 10.74 11.33 3.32
N ARG A 180 10.15 10.27 2.76
CA ARG A 180 8.72 9.99 2.89
C ARG A 180 8.28 9.73 4.34
N HIS A 181 9.21 9.41 5.25
CA HIS A 181 8.97 9.35 6.69
C HIS A 181 8.66 10.71 7.32
N GLN A 182 9.04 11.83 6.68
CA GLN A 182 8.85 13.20 7.20
C GLN A 182 7.48 13.79 6.82
N THR A 183 6.76 13.17 5.90
CA THR A 183 5.36 13.55 5.57
C THR A 183 4.39 12.76 6.44
N PRO A 184 3.22 13.32 6.82
CA PRO A 184 2.20 12.57 7.55
C PRO A 184 1.64 11.45 6.66
N VAL A 185 2.20 10.25 6.81
CA VAL A 185 1.72 9.00 6.21
C VAL A 185 1.39 7.99 7.31
N PRO A 186 0.43 7.08 7.08
CA PRO A 186 0.09 6.01 8.02
C PRO A 186 1.33 5.23 8.49
N SER A 187 1.31 4.72 9.73
CA SER A 187 2.45 4.04 10.37
C SER A 187 3.00 2.88 9.56
N ASP A 188 2.14 2.18 8.82
CA ASP A 188 2.51 0.96 8.09
C ASP A 188 3.22 1.32 6.80
N VAL A 189 2.74 2.36 6.11
CA VAL A 189 3.42 2.97 4.96
C VAL A 189 4.79 3.52 5.39
N ARG A 190 4.87 4.08 6.61
CA ARG A 190 6.11 4.60 7.18
C ARG A 190 7.12 3.49 7.49
N ARG A 191 6.71 2.41 8.17
CA ARG A 191 7.56 1.24 8.46
C ARG A 191 8.03 0.56 7.18
N ARG A 192 7.13 0.37 6.21
CA ARG A 192 7.43 -0.17 4.88
C ARG A 192 8.47 0.65 4.13
N ASN A 193 8.29 1.97 4.05
CA ASN A 193 9.24 2.84 3.36
C ASN A 193 10.58 2.88 4.09
N LEU A 194 10.59 2.80 5.42
CA LEU A 194 11.83 2.66 6.19
C LEU A 194 12.55 1.33 5.89
N LEU A 195 11.81 0.21 5.83
CA LEU A 195 12.37 -1.10 5.47
C LEU A 195 12.94 -1.11 4.05
N LEU A 196 12.22 -0.56 3.07
CA LEU A 196 12.72 -0.44 1.71
C LEU A 196 13.93 0.51 1.61
N GLY A 197 13.86 1.67 2.25
CA GLY A 197 14.97 2.63 2.27
C GLY A 197 16.23 2.05 2.91
N THR A 198 16.08 1.38 4.07
CA THR A 198 17.19 0.71 4.74
C THR A 198 17.76 -0.44 3.90
N ALA A 199 16.92 -1.26 3.28
CA ALA A 199 17.38 -2.33 2.41
C ALA A 199 18.13 -1.81 1.17
N VAL A 200 17.66 -0.72 0.53
CA VAL A 200 18.41 -0.04 -0.55
C VAL A 200 19.78 0.45 -0.07
N VAL A 201 19.85 1.06 1.11
CA VAL A 201 21.12 1.51 1.70
C VAL A 201 22.05 0.35 2.00
N VAL A 202 21.53 -0.75 2.56
CA VAL A 202 22.32 -1.97 2.83
C VAL A 202 22.91 -2.51 1.53
N ILE A 203 22.14 -2.58 0.45
CA ILE A 203 22.64 -3.05 -0.86
C ILE A 203 23.67 -2.09 -1.44
N LEU A 204 23.42 -0.78 -1.36
CA LEU A 204 24.39 0.23 -1.79
C LEU A 204 25.73 0.03 -1.06
N VAL A 205 25.69 -0.21 0.25
CA VAL A 205 26.89 -0.43 1.07
C VAL A 205 27.56 -1.76 0.71
N LEU A 206 26.80 -2.85 0.58
CA LEU A 206 27.34 -4.17 0.24
C LEU A 206 27.99 -4.17 -1.16
N SER A 207 27.32 -3.58 -2.16
CA SER A 207 27.89 -3.41 -3.51
C SER A 207 29.11 -2.49 -3.52
N ALA A 208 29.15 -1.44 -2.70
CA ALA A 208 30.34 -0.59 -2.57
C ALA A 208 31.51 -1.34 -1.89
N ILE A 209 31.22 -2.16 -0.88
CA ILE A 209 32.22 -3.00 -0.22
C ILE A 209 32.79 -4.02 -1.22
N GLU A 210 31.94 -4.70 -1.99
CA GLU A 210 32.37 -5.64 -3.04
C GLU A 210 33.18 -4.95 -4.16
N GLY A 211 32.70 -3.80 -4.65
CA GLY A 211 33.31 -3.12 -5.79
C GLY A 211 34.58 -2.32 -5.47
N ILE A 212 34.79 -1.92 -4.21
CA ILE A 212 35.89 -1.02 -3.83
C ILE A 212 36.76 -1.65 -2.74
N VAL A 213 36.15 -2.09 -1.64
CA VAL A 213 36.88 -2.51 -0.42
C VAL A 213 37.52 -3.88 -0.62
N PHE A 214 36.79 -4.87 -1.14
CA PHE A 214 37.33 -6.21 -1.39
C PHE A 214 38.54 -6.19 -2.34
N PRO A 215 38.47 -5.49 -3.50
CA PRO A 215 39.61 -5.34 -4.39
C PRO A 215 40.81 -4.65 -3.76
N ALA A 216 40.58 -3.62 -2.95
CA ALA A 216 41.66 -2.90 -2.28
C ALA A 216 42.29 -3.70 -1.13
N ALA A 217 41.52 -4.51 -0.41
CA ALA A 217 41.96 -5.19 0.81
C ALA A 217 42.63 -6.56 0.55
N PHE A 218 42.22 -7.27 -0.50
CA PHE A 218 42.64 -8.66 -0.73
C PHE A 218 43.46 -8.86 -2.02
N ASP A 219 43.76 -7.79 -2.76
CA ASP A 219 44.37 -7.85 -4.10
C ASP A 219 43.58 -8.77 -5.08
N THR A 220 42.32 -9.06 -4.72
CA THR A 220 41.38 -9.85 -5.50
C THR A 220 40.56 -8.90 -6.35
N THR A 221 40.71 -8.89 -7.67
CA THR A 221 39.76 -8.12 -8.48
C THR A 221 38.38 -8.74 -8.35
N SER A 222 37.35 -7.91 -8.16
CA SER A 222 35.95 -8.31 -8.25
C SER A 222 35.70 -9.09 -9.56
N ILE A 223 35.13 -10.29 -9.43
CA ILE A 223 34.88 -11.21 -10.54
C ILE A 223 33.41 -11.10 -10.90
N GLY A 224 33.08 -10.15 -11.79
CA GLY A 224 31.77 -10.05 -12.41
C GLY A 224 30.68 -9.38 -11.56
N PRO A 225 29.47 -9.25 -12.11
CA PRO A 225 28.38 -8.45 -11.52
C PRO A 225 27.75 -9.11 -10.29
N ASP A 226 27.39 -8.28 -9.31
CA ASP A 226 26.75 -8.58 -8.00
C ASP A 226 25.34 -9.22 -8.11
N LEU A 227 25.12 -10.18 -9.02
CA LEU A 227 23.83 -10.73 -9.39
C LEU A 227 23.13 -11.42 -8.21
N ILE A 228 23.89 -12.05 -7.30
CA ILE A 228 23.34 -12.67 -6.08
C ILE A 228 22.79 -11.59 -5.14
N LEU A 229 23.52 -10.50 -4.93
CA LEU A 229 23.06 -9.37 -4.11
C LEU A 229 21.78 -8.76 -4.68
N LYS A 230 21.69 -8.65 -6.02
CA LYS A 230 20.50 -8.15 -6.72
C LYS A 230 19.32 -9.12 -6.68
N LEU A 231 19.58 -10.43 -6.70
CA LEU A 231 18.56 -11.42 -6.45
C LEU A 231 18.04 -11.32 -5.01
N GLY A 232 18.94 -11.20 -4.03
CA GLY A 232 18.59 -11.01 -2.61
C GLY A 232 17.75 -9.75 -2.40
N TRP A 233 18.08 -8.66 -3.10
CA TRP A 233 17.25 -7.45 -3.16
C TRP A 233 15.85 -7.72 -3.70
N LEU A 234 15.73 -8.35 -4.88
CA LEU A 234 14.43 -8.64 -5.49
C LEU A 234 13.59 -9.54 -4.57
N LEU A 235 14.19 -10.54 -3.93
CA LEU A 235 13.53 -11.39 -2.93
C LEU A 235 13.06 -10.59 -1.72
N CYS A 236 13.87 -9.66 -1.21
CA CYS A 236 13.48 -8.78 -0.12
C CYS A 236 12.30 -7.89 -0.53
N VAL A 237 12.35 -7.28 -1.71
CA VAL A 237 11.24 -6.48 -2.24
C VAL A 237 9.98 -7.32 -2.43
N ALA A 238 10.09 -8.51 -3.02
CA ALA A 238 8.94 -9.39 -3.22
C ALA A 238 8.33 -9.86 -1.89
N HIS A 239 9.16 -10.22 -0.92
CA HIS A 239 8.69 -10.58 0.42
C HIS A 239 8.00 -9.40 1.12
N LEU A 240 8.57 -8.19 1.02
CA LEU A 240 7.94 -6.98 1.52
C LEU A 240 6.65 -6.65 0.75
N MET A 241 6.59 -6.97 -0.55
CA MET A 241 5.41 -6.79 -1.39
C MET A 241 4.24 -7.67 -0.92
N GLU A 242 4.54 -8.94 -0.64
CA GLU A 242 3.58 -9.94 -0.15
C GLU A 242 3.16 -9.67 1.30
N ARG A 243 4.13 -9.52 2.22
CA ARG A 243 3.89 -9.39 3.66
C ARG A 243 3.17 -8.11 4.06
N HIS A 244 3.42 -7.00 3.36
CA HIS A 244 2.82 -5.70 3.68
C HIS A 244 1.70 -5.30 2.72
N ARG A 245 1.15 -6.23 1.92
CA ARG A 245 0.10 -5.97 0.90
C ARG A 245 0.35 -4.64 0.19
N PHE A 246 1.54 -4.52 -0.40
CA PHE A 246 2.12 -3.31 -1.00
C PHE A 246 1.21 -2.62 -2.05
N LEU A 247 0.19 -3.35 -2.50
CA LEU A 247 -0.77 -3.03 -3.56
C LEU A 247 -2.18 -2.70 -3.04
N ASN A 248 -2.47 -2.92 -1.75
CA ASN A 248 -3.81 -2.68 -1.17
C ASN A 248 -3.93 -1.34 -0.45
N ALA A 249 -2.91 -0.47 -0.53
CA ALA A 249 -3.05 0.87 0.03
C ALA A 249 -4.08 1.74 -0.74
N SER A 250 -4.48 1.33 -1.96
CA SER A 250 -5.47 2.09 -2.78
C SER A 250 -6.12 1.27 -3.93
N GLY A 251 -6.35 -0.05 -3.77
CA GLY A 251 -6.77 -0.94 -4.88
C GLY A 251 -8.12 -1.66 -4.69
N PRO A 252 -8.80 -2.08 -5.78
CA PRO A 252 -10.25 -2.28 -5.96
C PRO A 252 -10.87 -3.49 -5.22
N THR A 253 -10.22 -4.03 -4.20
CA THR A 253 -10.79 -5.14 -3.41
C THR A 253 -11.94 -4.68 -2.53
N ASP A 254 -11.94 -3.40 -2.15
CA ASP A 254 -13.10 -2.76 -1.53
C ASP A 254 -14.29 -2.80 -2.50
N ASP A 255 -14.11 -2.45 -3.78
CA ASP A 255 -15.18 -2.44 -4.79
C ASP A 255 -15.84 -3.81 -5.02
N VAL A 256 -15.10 -4.92 -4.93
CA VAL A 256 -15.65 -6.26 -5.22
C VAL A 256 -16.53 -6.76 -4.07
N VAL A 257 -16.08 -6.61 -2.81
CA VAL A 257 -16.88 -6.98 -1.64
C VAL A 257 -18.10 -6.05 -1.50
N LEU A 258 -17.93 -4.76 -1.79
CA LEU A 258 -18.99 -3.76 -1.75
C LEU A 258 -20.09 -4.02 -2.80
N LYS A 259 -19.75 -4.58 -3.97
CA LYS A 259 -20.71 -4.90 -5.04
C LYS A 259 -21.57 -6.14 -4.75
N GLU A 260 -21.12 -7.04 -3.87
CA GLU A 260 -21.82 -8.29 -3.51
C GLU A 260 -22.92 -8.11 -2.45
N LEU A 261 -23.10 -6.91 -1.89
CA LEU A 261 -24.12 -6.58 -0.89
C LEU A 261 -25.23 -5.68 -1.47
N PRO A 262 -26.14 -6.21 -2.32
CA PRO A 262 -27.12 -5.40 -3.05
C PRO A 262 -28.25 -4.84 -2.17
N GLU A 263 -28.43 -5.34 -0.95
CA GLU A 263 -29.49 -4.92 -0.02
C GLU A 263 -29.06 -3.81 0.95
N TYR A 264 -27.75 -3.56 1.05
CA TYR A 264 -27.17 -2.61 2.01
C TYR A 264 -26.53 -1.45 1.26
N ALA A 265 -26.73 -0.23 1.73
CA ALA A 265 -25.94 0.91 1.30
C ALA A 265 -24.62 0.89 2.07
N VAL A 266 -23.48 0.83 1.40
CA VAL A 266 -22.18 0.79 2.07
C VAL A 266 -21.30 1.95 1.63
N PHE A 267 -20.79 2.71 2.60
CA PHE A 267 -19.79 3.76 2.42
C PHE A 267 -18.52 3.37 3.15
N VAL A 268 -17.38 3.54 2.49
CA VAL A 268 -16.05 3.46 3.11
C VAL A 268 -15.52 4.88 3.23
N LEU A 269 -15.22 5.26 4.47
CA LEU A 269 -14.74 6.58 4.80
C LEU A 269 -13.26 6.52 5.20
N GLY A 270 -12.50 7.55 4.82
CA GLY A 270 -11.15 7.78 5.31
C GLY A 270 -11.11 8.22 6.78
N PRO A 271 -9.90 8.43 7.33
CA PRO A 271 -9.71 8.74 8.75
C PRO A 271 -10.39 10.04 9.19
N GLY A 272 -10.54 10.99 8.27
CA GLY A 272 -11.17 12.28 8.51
C GLY A 272 -12.68 12.27 8.28
N GLY A 273 -13.29 11.15 7.86
CA GLY A 273 -14.72 11.06 7.54
C GLY A 273 -15.08 11.35 6.07
N GLU A 274 -14.08 11.55 5.22
CA GLU A 274 -14.20 11.70 3.77
C GLU A 274 -14.61 10.39 3.08
N VAL A 275 -15.49 10.46 2.08
CA VAL A 275 -15.94 9.29 1.33
C VAL A 275 -14.86 8.82 0.36
N HIS A 276 -14.29 7.63 0.59
CA HIS A 276 -13.28 7.02 -0.28
C HIS A 276 -13.89 6.10 -1.34
N SER A 277 -14.89 5.30 -0.96
CA SER A 277 -15.61 4.43 -1.89
C SER A 277 -17.03 4.16 -1.40
N MET A 278 -17.90 3.75 -2.32
CA MET A 278 -19.29 3.41 -2.00
C MET A 278 -19.82 2.36 -2.97
N ASN A 279 -20.82 1.58 -2.55
CA ASN A 279 -21.50 0.66 -3.44
C ASN A 279 -22.65 1.33 -4.21
N ARG A 280 -23.22 0.61 -5.19
CA ARG A 280 -24.31 1.12 -6.03
C ARG A 280 -25.55 1.57 -5.23
N GLN A 281 -25.85 0.91 -4.10
CA GLN A 281 -26.98 1.33 -3.27
C GLN A 281 -26.67 2.64 -2.54
N ALA A 282 -25.46 2.80 -2.02
CA ALA A 282 -25.01 4.03 -1.40
C ALA A 282 -25.00 5.22 -2.38
N SER A 283 -24.58 5.00 -3.63
CA SER A 283 -24.60 6.07 -4.66
C SER A 283 -26.00 6.55 -5.01
N LEU A 284 -27.02 5.69 -4.88
CA LEU A 284 -28.43 6.07 -5.11
C LEU A 284 -29.03 6.93 -3.99
N LEU A 285 -28.31 7.06 -2.87
CA LEU A 285 -28.80 7.76 -1.69
C LEU A 285 -28.22 9.16 -1.53
N VAL A 286 -27.11 9.49 -2.20
CA VAL A 286 -26.46 10.81 -2.06
C VAL A 286 -26.95 11.79 -3.13
N VAL A 287 -27.02 13.08 -2.78
CA VAL A 287 -27.33 14.17 -3.71
C VAL A 287 -26.10 14.53 -4.55
N GLY A 288 -26.11 14.18 -5.83
CA GLY A 288 -25.03 14.53 -6.78
C GLY A 288 -24.72 13.39 -7.76
N ASP A 289 -23.86 13.67 -8.73
CA ASP A 289 -23.28 12.62 -9.58
C ASP A 289 -22.32 11.77 -8.73
N GLY A 290 -22.32 10.44 -8.89
CA GLY A 290 -21.66 9.52 -7.95
C GLY A 290 -20.17 9.80 -7.73
N ASP A 291 -19.49 10.32 -8.75
CA ASP A 291 -18.07 10.70 -8.70
C ASP A 291 -17.82 12.05 -8.01
N ALA A 292 -18.81 12.95 -7.98
CA ALA A 292 -18.69 14.26 -7.34
C ALA A 292 -18.71 14.19 -5.81
N VAL A 293 -19.15 13.04 -5.27
CA VAL A 293 -19.30 12.77 -3.84
C VAL A 293 -17.99 12.25 -3.22
N LEU A 294 -17.11 11.65 -4.04
CA LEU A 294 -15.83 11.12 -3.58
C LEU A 294 -14.93 12.25 -3.05
N GLY A 295 -14.38 12.06 -1.86
CA GLY A 295 -13.56 13.05 -1.16
C GLY A 295 -14.33 14.12 -0.37
N GLN A 296 -15.67 14.15 -0.46
CA GLN A 296 -16.49 14.98 0.44
C GLN A 296 -16.69 14.30 1.80
N HIS A 297 -16.93 15.09 2.84
CA HIS A 297 -17.17 14.55 4.17
C HIS A 297 -18.60 14.01 4.29
N LEU A 298 -18.79 12.81 4.84
CA LEU A 298 -20.12 12.16 4.85
C LEU A 298 -21.20 13.02 5.55
N THR A 299 -20.82 13.81 6.57
CA THR A 299 -21.76 14.70 7.28
C THR A 299 -22.21 15.92 6.48
N GLU A 300 -21.56 16.23 5.36
CA GLU A 300 -22.02 17.27 4.42
C GLU A 300 -23.12 16.72 3.51
N LEU A 301 -23.10 15.41 3.28
CA LEU A 301 -24.05 14.68 2.44
C LEU A 301 -25.30 14.22 3.22
N ILE A 302 -25.16 14.11 4.55
CA ILE A 302 -26.22 13.73 5.47
C ILE A 302 -26.46 14.87 6.47
N PRO A 303 -27.56 15.64 6.32
CA PRO A 303 -27.99 16.71 7.23
C PRO A 303 -28.42 16.15 8.60
N ASP A 304 -27.44 15.72 9.39
CA ASP A 304 -27.60 15.45 10.81
C ASP A 304 -26.29 15.85 11.52
N HIS A 305 -26.05 17.17 11.55
CA HIS A 305 -24.72 17.77 11.70
C HIS A 305 -24.06 17.58 13.08
N GLY A 306 -24.73 16.98 14.08
CA GLY A 306 -24.19 16.88 15.44
C GLY A 306 -24.02 15.47 16.00
N ARG A 307 -24.83 14.49 15.57
CA ARG A 307 -24.84 13.15 16.19
C ARG A 307 -23.79 12.23 15.55
N LEU A 308 -23.81 12.11 14.22
CA LEU A 308 -22.88 11.25 13.48
C LEU A 308 -21.41 11.65 13.72
N SER A 309 -21.11 12.96 13.74
CA SER A 309 -19.76 13.47 13.99
C SER A 309 -19.21 13.04 15.36
N ARG A 310 -20.04 13.15 16.42
CA ARG A 310 -19.64 12.70 17.77
C ARG A 310 -19.36 11.20 17.85
N GLU A 311 -20.16 10.39 17.14
CA GLU A 311 -19.96 8.95 17.13
C GLU A 311 -18.71 8.54 16.32
N LEU A 312 -18.40 9.25 15.23
CA LEU A 312 -17.14 9.07 14.51
C LEU A 312 -15.93 9.38 15.41
N ASP A 313 -15.99 10.46 16.20
CA ASP A 313 -14.92 10.80 17.15
C ASP A 313 -14.75 9.74 18.26
N ARG A 314 -15.85 9.14 18.75
CA ARG A 314 -15.81 8.03 19.73
C ARG A 314 -15.18 6.76 19.14
N LEU A 315 -15.49 6.44 17.89
CA LEU A 315 -14.89 5.31 17.17
C LEU A 315 -13.39 5.53 16.93
N ARG A 316 -13.01 6.77 16.62
CA ARG A 316 -11.61 7.18 16.38
C ARG A 316 -10.77 7.11 17.64
N SER A 317 -11.29 7.60 18.77
CA SER A 317 -10.62 7.55 20.07
C SER A 317 -10.45 6.12 20.61
N GLY A 318 -11.24 5.16 20.09
CA GLY A 318 -11.19 3.76 20.50
C GLY A 318 -12.06 3.43 21.70
N ASP A 319 -12.93 4.35 22.13
CA ASP A 319 -13.89 4.11 23.19
C ASP A 319 -14.87 2.97 22.84
N VAL A 320 -15.20 2.82 21.55
CA VAL A 320 -16.10 1.79 21.03
C VAL A 320 -15.58 1.29 19.66
N SER A 321 -15.84 0.03 19.32
CA SER A 321 -15.45 -0.56 18.02
C SER A 321 -16.48 -0.37 16.90
N SER A 322 -17.74 -0.16 17.27
CA SER A 322 -18.86 0.07 16.35
C SER A 322 -19.95 0.89 17.03
N VAL A 323 -20.65 1.73 16.27
CA VAL A 323 -21.79 2.51 16.72
C VAL A 323 -22.97 2.30 15.77
N ALA A 324 -24.19 2.19 16.32
CA ALA A 324 -25.41 2.27 15.53
C ALA A 324 -26.09 3.63 15.70
N THR A 325 -26.46 4.27 14.58
CA THR A 325 -27.16 5.56 14.56
C THR A 325 -28.18 5.63 13.42
N VAL A 326 -29.25 6.40 13.59
CA VAL A 326 -30.11 6.78 12.46
C VAL A 326 -29.47 7.95 11.75
N ALA A 327 -29.59 7.98 10.43
CA ALA A 327 -29.41 9.23 9.70
C ALA A 327 -30.48 9.40 8.63
N HIS A 328 -30.88 10.65 8.40
CA HIS A 328 -31.83 11.02 7.35
C HIS A 328 -31.05 11.35 6.09
N VAL A 329 -31.09 10.44 5.12
CA VAL A 329 -30.37 10.67 3.87
C VAL A 329 -31.34 11.26 2.84
N TYR A 330 -30.87 12.32 2.18
CA TYR A 330 -31.68 13.12 1.26
C TYR A 330 -31.53 12.53 -0.13
N ARG A 331 -32.59 11.89 -0.61
CA ARG A 331 -32.73 11.62 -2.03
C ARG A 331 -32.98 12.95 -2.77
N LEU A 332 -32.57 13.05 -4.03
CA LEU A 332 -33.08 14.02 -5.00
C LEU A 332 -34.63 14.03 -4.98
N ALA A 333 -35.23 14.85 -4.09
CA ALA A 333 -36.63 15.23 -3.90
C ALA A 333 -37.75 14.14 -3.96
N PRO A 334 -38.84 14.23 -3.16
CA PRO A 334 -39.11 15.11 -2.02
C PRO A 334 -39.07 14.39 -0.65
N ASP A 335 -38.84 13.08 -0.60
CA ASP A 335 -39.00 12.30 0.63
C ASP A 335 -37.67 12.04 1.34
N ARG A 336 -37.59 12.47 2.61
CA ARG A 336 -36.51 12.08 3.54
C ARG A 336 -36.59 10.58 3.77
N MET A 337 -35.51 9.86 3.52
CA MET A 337 -35.48 8.41 3.67
C MET A 337 -34.71 8.06 4.96
N PRO A 338 -35.40 7.63 6.04
CA PRO A 338 -34.71 7.23 7.25
C PRO A 338 -33.89 5.97 6.98
N MET A 339 -32.63 6.00 7.38
CA MET A 339 -31.74 4.86 7.31
C MET A 339 -31.23 4.50 8.70
N ASP A 340 -31.20 3.19 8.98
CA ASP A 340 -30.46 2.66 10.12
C ASP A 340 -29.00 2.47 9.67
N LEU A 341 -28.10 3.27 10.22
CA LEU A 341 -26.67 3.22 9.92
C LEU A 341 -25.93 2.48 11.02
N LYS A 342 -25.11 1.52 10.62
CA LYS A 342 -24.06 0.94 11.45
C LYS A 342 -22.71 1.47 11.00
N VAL A 343 -22.02 2.16 11.90
CA VAL A 343 -20.67 2.69 11.67
C VAL A 343 -19.68 1.81 12.42
N CYS A 344 -18.71 1.23 11.72
CA CYS A 344 -17.65 0.42 12.30
C CYS A 344 -16.31 1.12 12.07
N ALA A 345 -15.46 1.15 13.09
CA ALA A 345 -14.08 1.58 12.91
C ALA A 345 -13.32 0.51 12.10
N LEU A 346 -12.74 0.93 10.97
CA LEU A 346 -11.76 0.11 10.27
C LEU A 346 -10.44 0.23 11.00
N ARG A 347 -9.91 -0.90 11.44
CA ARG A 347 -8.66 -1.02 12.18
C ARG A 347 -7.80 -2.09 11.52
N ASP A 348 -6.50 -1.87 11.50
CA ASP A 348 -5.52 -2.84 10.98
C ASP A 348 -5.33 -4.02 11.95
N GLU A 349 -4.57 -5.05 11.54
CA GLU A 349 -4.17 -6.18 12.41
C GLU A 349 -3.40 -5.72 13.67
N ASP A 350 -2.78 -4.54 13.61
CA ASP A 350 -2.06 -3.88 14.71
C ASP A 350 -2.91 -2.82 15.48
N ASP A 351 -4.24 -2.85 15.35
CA ASP A 351 -5.21 -1.91 15.97
C ASP A 351 -5.07 -0.42 15.52
N GLY A 352 -4.38 -0.20 14.40
CA GLY A 352 -4.24 1.13 13.78
C GLY A 352 -5.52 1.60 13.10
N PHE A 353 -6.09 2.72 13.53
CA PHE A 353 -7.29 3.32 12.95
C PHE A 353 -7.07 3.76 11.50
N ARG A 354 -7.88 3.23 10.57
CA ARG A 354 -7.78 3.43 9.11
C ARG A 354 -8.92 4.27 8.53
N GLY A 355 -10.05 4.34 9.21
CA GLY A 355 -11.26 4.99 8.71
C GLY A 355 -12.51 4.32 9.26
N TYR A 356 -13.61 4.46 8.53
CA TYR A 356 -14.90 3.94 8.96
C TYR A 356 -15.58 3.16 7.83
N ILE A 357 -16.30 2.10 8.16
CA ILE A 357 -17.31 1.52 7.27
C ILE A 357 -18.67 1.93 7.81
N VAL A 358 -19.48 2.53 6.94
CA VAL A 358 -20.89 2.83 7.23
C VAL A 358 -21.75 1.89 6.41
N VAL A 359 -22.56 1.07 7.09
CA VAL A 359 -23.55 0.20 6.47
C VAL A 359 -24.93 0.73 6.81
N GLY A 360 -25.66 1.20 5.81
CA GLY A 360 -27.02 1.66 5.90
C GLY A 360 -28.02 0.63 5.41
N VAL A 361 -29.10 0.43 6.18
CA VAL A 361 -30.30 -0.28 5.73
C VAL A 361 -31.42 0.73 5.60
N HIS A 362 -32.09 0.70 4.45
CA HIS A 362 -33.31 1.46 4.29
C HIS A 362 -34.39 0.97 5.25
N LEU A 363 -34.90 1.87 6.09
CA LEU A 363 -36.08 1.58 6.90
C LEU A 363 -37.32 1.77 6.02
N PRO A 364 -38.12 0.73 5.74
CA PRO A 364 -39.31 0.87 4.90
C PRO A 364 -40.19 2.01 5.40
N PRO A 365 -40.81 2.81 4.49
CA PRO A 365 -41.68 3.91 4.88
C PRO A 365 -42.73 3.40 5.86
N ARG A 366 -42.64 3.96 7.05
CA ARG A 366 -43.15 3.38 8.28
C ARG A 366 -44.63 3.77 8.43
N THR A 367 -45.52 2.79 8.36
CA THR A 367 -46.88 2.88 8.92
C THR A 367 -47.02 2.95 10.47
N PRO A 368 -45.98 3.09 11.34
CA PRO A 368 -46.18 3.30 12.78
C PRO A 368 -45.75 4.68 13.34
N LEU A 369 -45.57 5.73 12.52
CA LEU A 369 -45.18 7.06 13.02
C LEU A 369 -46.22 7.70 13.98
N GLU A 370 -47.49 7.32 13.85
CA GLU A 370 -48.57 7.78 14.75
C GLU A 370 -48.42 7.26 16.19
N THR A 371 -47.78 6.10 16.38
CA THR A 371 -47.74 5.46 17.71
C THR A 371 -46.79 6.18 18.66
N ILE A 372 -45.72 6.83 18.18
CA ILE A 372 -44.76 7.56 19.04
C ILE A 372 -44.87 9.07 18.90
N SER A 373 -45.44 9.60 17.82
CA SER A 373 -45.69 11.05 17.69
C SER A 373 -46.59 11.61 18.80
N CYS A 374 -47.33 10.75 19.52
CA CYS A 374 -48.13 11.13 20.68
C CYS A 374 -47.30 11.39 21.96
N LEU A 375 -46.01 11.02 21.96
CA LEU A 375 -45.08 11.29 23.06
C LEU A 375 -44.50 12.70 22.93
N SER A 376 -44.45 13.41 24.06
CA SER A 376 -43.72 14.67 24.20
C SER A 376 -42.22 14.46 24.14
N SER A 377 -41.45 15.50 23.80
CA SER A 377 -39.98 15.51 23.86
C SER A 377 -39.43 14.94 25.17
N ARG A 378 -40.03 15.34 26.29
CA ARG A 378 -39.62 14.86 27.62
C ARG A 378 -39.90 13.38 27.86
N GLU A 379 -40.96 12.85 27.29
CA GLU A 379 -41.28 11.42 27.35
C GLU A 379 -40.33 10.62 26.46
N LEU A 380 -39.89 11.17 25.32
CA LEU A 380 -38.89 10.57 24.45
C LEU A 380 -37.53 10.42 25.14
N ASP A 381 -37.05 11.47 25.82
CA ASP A 381 -35.80 11.43 26.62
C ASP A 381 -35.82 10.26 27.62
N ILE A 382 -36.96 10.07 28.29
CA ILE A 382 -37.14 9.03 29.29
C ILE A 382 -37.18 7.65 28.63
N VAL A 383 -37.81 7.50 27.47
CA VAL A 383 -37.83 6.24 26.71
C VAL A 383 -36.43 5.86 26.25
N GLU A 384 -35.61 6.80 25.78
CA GLU A 384 -34.23 6.55 25.36
C GLU A 384 -33.39 5.99 26.51
N LEU A 385 -33.39 6.65 27.67
CA LEU A 385 -32.65 6.17 28.85
C LEU A 385 -33.19 4.84 29.39
N VAL A 386 -34.48 4.56 29.22
CA VAL A 386 -35.08 3.29 29.60
C VAL A 386 -34.55 2.13 28.76
N ILE A 387 -34.36 2.35 27.46
CA ILE A 387 -33.90 1.35 26.50
C ILE A 387 -32.42 1.06 26.67
N GLU A 388 -31.63 2.07 27.06
CA GLU A 388 -30.26 1.91 27.54
C GLU A 388 -30.14 1.08 28.83
N GLY A 389 -31.27 0.70 29.45
CA GLY A 389 -31.28 -0.10 30.69
C GLY A 389 -31.03 0.71 31.95
N ARG A 390 -31.13 2.05 31.91
CA ARG A 390 -30.89 2.90 33.08
C ARG A 390 -31.98 2.74 34.14
N SER A 391 -31.59 2.81 35.42
CA SER A 391 -32.53 2.80 36.55
C SER A 391 -33.29 4.12 36.64
N ASN A 392 -34.45 4.12 37.29
CA ASN A 392 -35.25 5.34 37.47
C ASN A 392 -34.50 6.41 38.27
N ASP A 393 -33.62 6.01 39.20
CA ASP A 393 -32.79 6.94 39.98
C ASP A 393 -31.72 7.59 39.12
N TYR A 394 -31.12 6.83 38.19
CA TYR A 394 -30.19 7.40 37.20
C TYR A 394 -30.91 8.38 36.28
N ILE A 395 -32.08 8.01 35.75
CA ILE A 395 -32.88 8.87 34.87
C ILE A 395 -33.24 10.17 35.59
N ALA A 396 -33.68 10.07 36.85
CA ALA A 396 -34.01 11.20 37.69
C ALA A 396 -32.83 12.17 37.85
N ALA A 397 -31.65 11.65 38.19
CA ALA A 397 -30.44 12.45 38.30
C ALA A 397 -30.02 13.06 36.96
N HIS A 398 -30.00 12.28 35.88
CA HIS A 398 -29.57 12.72 34.56
C HIS A 398 -30.46 13.83 34.00
N LEU A 399 -31.77 13.72 34.23
CA LEU A 399 -32.77 14.68 33.76
C LEU A 399 -33.07 15.80 34.77
N SER A 400 -32.39 15.84 35.92
CA SER A 400 -32.62 16.80 37.01
C SER A 400 -34.08 16.86 37.50
N ILE A 401 -34.73 15.70 37.66
CA ILE A 401 -36.11 15.55 38.15
C ILE A 401 -36.19 14.54 39.29
N ALA A 402 -37.27 14.55 40.08
CA ALA A 402 -37.45 13.57 41.16
C ALA A 402 -37.74 12.15 40.61
N PRO A 403 -37.29 11.07 41.27
CA PRO A 403 -37.61 9.69 40.86
C PRO A 403 -39.11 9.39 40.77
N ARG A 404 -39.93 10.06 41.59
CA ARG A 404 -41.39 9.99 41.52
C ARG A 404 -41.93 10.56 40.19
N THR A 405 -41.31 11.62 39.67
CA THR A 405 -41.67 12.25 38.40
C THR A 405 -41.34 11.32 37.24
N VAL A 406 -40.20 10.61 37.28
CA VAL A 406 -39.85 9.58 36.28
C VAL A 406 -40.92 8.48 36.25
N LYS A 407 -41.36 7.98 37.40
CA LYS A 407 -42.45 6.98 37.48
C LYS A 407 -43.75 7.51 36.85
N SER A 408 -44.09 8.78 37.09
CA SER A 408 -45.27 9.41 36.51
C SER A 408 -45.20 9.50 34.99
N HIS A 409 -44.05 9.94 34.45
CA HIS A 409 -43.81 9.97 33.00
C HIS A 409 -43.91 8.57 32.39
N LEU A 410 -43.33 7.55 33.04
CA LEU A 410 -43.43 6.16 32.55
C LEU A 410 -44.87 5.67 32.52
N SER A 411 -45.69 5.99 33.52
CA SER A 411 -47.12 5.67 33.49
C SER A 411 -47.85 6.35 32.33
N HIS A 412 -47.51 7.62 32.03
CA HIS A 412 -48.11 8.33 30.89
C HIS A 412 -47.66 7.72 29.55
N ILE A 413 -46.37 7.40 29.40
CA ILE A 413 -45.83 6.71 28.23
C ILE A 413 -46.53 5.36 28.01
N TYR A 414 -46.69 4.57 29.08
CA TYR A 414 -47.38 3.29 29.05
C TYR A 414 -48.84 3.45 28.60
N GLY A 415 -49.55 4.45 29.15
CA GLY A 415 -50.91 4.77 28.72
C GLY A 415 -51.01 5.18 27.25
N LYS A 416 -50.12 6.07 26.79
CA LYS A 416 -50.10 6.57 25.40
C LYS A 416 -49.77 5.48 24.39
N LEU A 417 -48.84 4.59 24.73
CA LEU A 417 -48.41 3.49 23.86
C LEU A 417 -49.21 2.21 24.04
N GLN A 418 -50.22 2.21 24.91
CA GLN A 418 -51.03 1.03 25.27
C GLN A 418 -50.20 -0.19 25.67
N VAL A 419 -49.14 0.02 26.45
CA VAL A 419 -48.31 -1.04 27.04
C VAL A 419 -48.39 -0.96 28.56
N ASP A 420 -48.22 -2.08 29.25
CA ASP A 420 -48.39 -2.17 30.72
C ASP A 420 -47.08 -2.38 31.48
N SER A 421 -45.96 -2.51 30.77
CA SER A 421 -44.68 -2.86 31.37
C SER A 421 -43.50 -2.41 30.52
N ARG A 422 -42.37 -2.21 31.19
CA ARG A 422 -41.07 -1.90 30.56
C ARG A 422 -40.67 -2.92 29.51
N SER A 423 -40.94 -4.21 29.77
CA SER A 423 -40.68 -5.30 28.83
C SER A 423 -41.57 -5.23 27.59
N ARG A 424 -42.86 -4.89 27.74
CA ARG A 424 -43.76 -4.70 26.58
C ARG A 424 -43.44 -3.43 25.80
N LEU A 425 -43.03 -2.35 26.47
CA LEU A 425 -42.49 -1.17 25.79
C LEU A 425 -41.32 -1.56 24.89
N PHE A 426 -40.36 -2.31 25.43
CA PHE A 426 -39.20 -2.78 24.66
C PHE A 426 -39.61 -3.68 23.49
N ALA A 427 -40.53 -4.62 23.71
CA ALA A 427 -41.05 -5.50 22.67
C ALA A 427 -41.79 -4.74 21.56
N LEU A 428 -42.59 -3.74 21.91
CA LEU A 428 -43.30 -2.88 20.96
C LEU A 428 -42.30 -2.12 20.09
N LEU A 429 -41.35 -1.43 20.73
CA LEU A 429 -40.35 -0.66 20.00
C LEU A 429 -39.48 -1.56 19.12
N LYS A 430 -39.10 -2.76 19.57
CA LYS A 430 -38.40 -3.76 18.76
C LYS A 430 -39.25 -4.26 17.58
N ARG A 431 -40.52 -4.60 17.81
CA ARG A 431 -41.46 -5.07 16.76
C ARG A 431 -41.59 -4.06 15.62
N HIS A 432 -41.56 -2.78 15.95
CA HIS A 432 -41.65 -1.68 14.99
C HIS A 432 -40.27 -1.19 14.50
N ARG A 433 -39.19 -1.93 14.81
CA ARG A 433 -37.79 -1.65 14.44
C ARG A 433 -37.28 -0.28 14.93
N LEU A 434 -37.86 0.25 16.00
CA LEU A 434 -37.53 1.55 16.58
C LEU A 434 -36.34 1.50 17.54
N ILE A 435 -35.76 0.34 17.78
CA ILE A 435 -34.56 0.17 18.60
C ILE A 435 -33.50 -0.47 17.72
N SER A 436 -32.27 0.04 17.78
CA SER A 436 -31.14 -0.63 17.15
C SER A 436 -30.97 -2.06 17.70
N GLU A 437 -30.77 -3.03 16.80
CA GLU A 437 -30.61 -4.44 17.17
C GLU A 437 -29.24 -4.75 17.83
N HIS A 438 -28.32 -3.79 17.88
CA HIS A 438 -26.98 -3.98 18.41
C HIS A 438 -26.91 -3.74 19.93
N SER A 439 -26.37 -4.71 20.65
CA SER A 439 -26.41 -4.76 22.11
C SER A 439 -25.70 -3.62 22.84
N ALA A 440 -24.73 -2.95 22.20
CA ALA A 440 -23.94 -1.86 22.78
C ALA A 440 -24.63 -0.49 22.68
N ASP A 441 -25.53 -0.29 21.73
CA ASP A 441 -26.05 1.03 21.32
C ASP A 441 -27.57 0.99 21.12
N ARG A 442 -28.30 0.61 22.17
CA ARG A 442 -29.77 0.55 22.11
C ARG A 442 -30.36 1.98 22.16
N TYR A 443 -30.46 2.61 21.00
CA TYR A 443 -31.08 3.93 20.83
C TYR A 443 -32.49 3.84 20.21
N VAL A 444 -33.35 4.84 20.50
CA VAL A 444 -34.65 4.97 19.82
C VAL A 444 -34.43 5.65 18.45
N LEU A 445 -34.88 4.99 17.39
CA LEU A 445 -34.79 5.47 16.02
C LEU A 445 -36.00 6.38 15.70
N LEU A 446 -35.93 7.67 16.08
CA LEU A 446 -36.99 8.67 15.89
C LEU A 446 -36.65 9.67 14.77
N PRO A 447 -37.63 10.13 13.99
CA PRO A 447 -37.46 11.34 13.19
C PRO A 447 -37.45 12.55 14.12
N LEU A 448 -36.30 13.21 14.22
CA LEU A 448 -36.19 14.54 14.81
C LEU A 448 -36.60 15.53 13.72
N ASP A 449 -37.87 15.92 13.74
CA ASP A 449 -38.42 17.19 13.23
C ASP A 449 -39.96 17.09 13.26
N GLN A 450 -40.56 17.48 14.39
CA GLN A 450 -41.93 17.99 14.48
C GLN A 450 -41.96 19.20 15.40
#